data_AF-A0A6A7M5I3-F1
#
_entry.id   AF-A0A6A7M5I3-F1
#
_cell.length_a   1.000
_cell.length_b   1.000
_cell.length_c   1.000
_cell.angle_alpha   90.00
_cell.angle_beta   90.00
_cell.angle_gamma   90.00
#
_symmetry.space_group_name_H-M   'P 1'
#
loop_
_entity.id
_entity.type
_entity.pdbx_description
1 polymer ?
#
loop_
_entity_poly.entity_id
_entity_poly.type
_entity_poly.pdbx_seq_one_letter_code
_entity_poly.pdbx_strand_id
1 'polypeptide(L)' 'MRLPKQRRLPQTLSHAEVQRILGAIRNPIHRGCFSLIYACGLRIGEAATLAVTAIDKASGLLRVVGKGNE' A
#
# COMPACT_ATOMS: atom_id res chain seq x y z
N MET A 1 24.62 25.37 -10.90
CA MET A 1 23.29 24.76 -10.63
C MET A 1 23.42 23.25 -10.76
N ARG A 2 23.36 22.46 -9.67
CA ARG A 2 23.41 20.99 -9.75
C ARG A 2 22.01 20.48 -10.05
N LEU A 3 21.78 19.96 -11.25
CA LEU A 3 20.55 19.24 -11.58
C LEU A 3 20.43 18.04 -10.63
N PRO A 4 19.28 17.84 -9.95
CA PRO A 4 19.09 16.66 -9.12
C PRO A 4 19.30 15.42 -10.01
N LYS A 5 20.18 14.50 -9.57
CA LYS A 5 20.39 13.22 -10.26
C LYS A 5 19.02 12.62 -10.54
N GLN A 6 18.69 12.40 -11.82
CA GLN A 6 17.48 11.71 -12.22
C GLN A 6 17.44 10.37 -11.49
N ARG A 7 16.63 10.32 -10.43
CA ARG A 7 16.47 9.14 -9.61
C ARG A 7 15.59 8.21 -10.43
N ARG A 8 16.22 7.19 -11.03
CA ARG A 8 15.49 6.18 -11.80
C ARG A 8 14.37 5.64 -10.91
N LEU A 9 13.16 5.58 -11.47
CA LEU A 9 12.04 4.95 -10.79
C LEU A 9 12.45 3.50 -10.45
N PRO A 10 12.09 3.00 -9.26
CA PRO A 10 12.40 1.63 -8.89
C PRO A 10 11.80 0.67 -9.92
N GLN A 11 12.48 -0.46 -10.15
CA GLN A 11 11.90 -1.54 -10.94
C GLN A 11 10.61 -2.01 -10.28
N THR A 12 9.58 -2.20 -11.12
CA THR A 12 8.31 -2.76 -10.68
C THR A 12 8.43 -4.26 -10.48
N LEU A 13 7.67 -4.79 -9.52
CA LEU A 13 7.58 -6.23 -9.28
C LEU A 13 6.46 -6.84 -10.13
N SER A 14 6.69 -8.06 -10.61
CA SER A 14 5.64 -8.88 -11.19
C SER A 14 4.64 -9.34 -10.13
N HIS A 15 3.44 -9.71 -10.56
CA HIS A 15 2.41 -10.25 -9.65
C HIS A 15 2.93 -11.48 -8.86
N ALA A 16 3.65 -12.39 -9.52
CA ALA A 16 4.21 -13.58 -8.89
C ALA A 16 5.25 -13.23 -7.79
N GLU A 17 6.06 -12.20 -8.01
CA GLU A 17 6.99 -11.71 -7.00
C GLU A 17 6.29 -11.10 -5.80
N VAL A 18 5.23 -10.32 -6.03
CA VAL A 18 4.42 -9.76 -4.95
C VAL A 18 3.76 -10.87 -4.14
N GLN A 19 3.17 -11.88 -4.79
CA GLN A 19 2.56 -13.02 -4.09
C GLN A 19 3.59 -13.77 -3.22
N ARG A 20 4.80 -13.97 -3.73
CA ARG A 20 5.90 -14.59 -2.96
C ARG A 20 6.27 -13.77 -1.73
N ILE A 21 6.36 -12.44 -1.88
CA ILE A 21 6.66 -11.53 -0.78
C ILE A 21 5.54 -11.58 0.26
N LEU A 22 4.28 -11.40 -0.15
CA LEU A 22 3.13 -11.42 0.76
C LEU A 22 2.98 -12.78 1.47
N GLY A 23 3.31 -13.89 0.80
CA GLY A 23 3.30 -15.23 1.38
C GLY A 23 4.39 -15.47 2.42
N ALA A 24 5.52 -14.74 2.34
CA ALA A 24 6.60 -14.84 3.33
C ALA A 24 6.35 -14.04 4.62
N ILE A 25 5.34 -13.16 4.65
CA ILE A 25 5.04 -12.31 5.80
C ILE A 25 4.22 -13.10 6.83
N ARG A 26 4.86 -13.42 7.96
CA ARG A 26 4.25 -14.22 9.04
C ARG A 26 3.33 -13.41 9.95
N ASN A 27 3.62 -12.14 10.16
CA ASN A 27 2.77 -11.28 10.99
C ASN A 27 1.49 -10.95 10.21
N PRO A 28 0.30 -11.35 10.71
CA PRO A 28 -0.96 -11.16 9.98
C PRO A 28 -1.32 -9.69 9.78
N ILE A 29 -0.95 -8.81 10.72
CA ILE A 29 -1.17 -7.36 10.63
C ILE A 29 -0.33 -6.79 9.48
N HIS A 30 0.95 -7.14 9.42
CA HIS A 30 1.83 -6.69 8.33
C HIS A 30 1.37 -7.24 6.99
N ARG A 31 1.02 -8.53 6.93
CA ARG A 31 0.53 -9.16 5.70
C ARG A 31 -0.73 -8.45 5.20
N GLY A 32 -1.68 -8.14 6.08
CA GLY A 32 -2.87 -7.36 5.75
C GLY A 32 -2.53 -5.96 5.24
N CYS A 33 -1.67 -5.23 5.96
CA CYS A 33 -1.23 -3.89 5.58
C CYS A 33 -0.59 -3.86 4.18
N PHE A 34 0.38 -4.75 3.90
CA PHE A 34 1.02 -4.82 2.58
C PHE A 34 0.06 -5.31 1.49
N SER A 35 -0.91 -6.15 1.83
CA SER A 35 -1.95 -6.55 0.87
C SER A 35 -2.85 -5.37 0.49
N LEU A 36 -3.22 -4.52 1.44
CA LEU A 36 -4.00 -3.29 1.17
C LEU A 36 -3.20 -2.28 0.35
N ILE A 37 -1.91 -2.09 0.66
CA ILE A 37 -1.00 -1.27 -0.15
C ILE A 37 -0.97 -1.76 -1.60
N TYR A 38 -0.83 -3.07 -1.81
CA TYR A 38 -0.77 -3.64 -3.15
C TYR A 38 -2.11 -3.59 -3.89
N ALA A 39 -3.22 -3.97 -3.23
CA ALA A 39 -4.53 -4.08 -3.86
C ALA A 39 -5.19 -2.72 -4.10
N CYS A 40 -5.00 -1.76 -3.19
CA CYS A 40 -5.67 -0.46 -3.23
C CYS A 40 -4.71 0.71 -3.57
N GLY A 41 -3.41 0.45 -3.77
CA GLY A 41 -2.43 1.48 -4.13
C GLY A 41 -2.11 2.46 -2.99
N LEU A 42 -2.31 2.05 -1.73
CA LEU A 42 -2.11 2.93 -0.58
C LEU A 42 -0.64 3.30 -0.39
N ARG A 43 -0.39 4.53 0.04
CA ARG A 43 0.91 4.90 0.60
C ARG A 43 1.07 4.26 1.96
N ILE A 44 2.33 4.00 2.36
CA ILE A 44 2.62 3.37 3.66
C ILE A 44 2.03 4.14 4.85
N GLY A 45 2.03 5.47 4.79
CA GLY A 45 1.41 6.30 5.83
C GLY A 45 -0.10 6.10 5.90
N GLU A 46 -0.78 6.08 4.76
CA GLU A 46 -2.23 5.88 4.67
C GLU A 46 -2.63 4.50 5.20
N ALA A 47 -1.91 3.45 4.81
CA ALA A 47 -2.17 2.09 5.27
C ALA A 47 -1.86 1.91 6.77
N ALA A 48 -0.81 2.54 7.28
CA ALA A 48 -0.41 2.46 8.68
C ALA A 48 -1.38 3.18 9.63
N THR A 49 -2.06 4.24 9.17
CA THR A 49 -3.03 5.00 9.96
C THR A 49 -4.48 4.66 9.65
N LEU A 50 -4.72 3.62 8.84
CA LEU A 50 -6.05 3.26 8.40
C LEU A 50 -6.90 2.73 9.55
N ALA A 51 -8.02 3.42 9.85
CA ALA A 51 -8.99 2.94 10.82
C ALA A 51 -9.80 1.77 10.25
N VAL A 52 -10.11 0.77 11.08
CA VAL A 52 -10.98 -0.36 10.68
C VAL A 52 -12.36 0.11 10.21
N THR A 53 -12.85 1.20 10.79
CA THR A 53 -14.12 1.85 10.41
C THR A 53 -14.11 2.47 9.02
N ALA A 54 -12.94 2.61 8.39
CA ALA A 54 -12.81 3.09 7.03
C ALA A 54 -13.06 2.00 5.98
N ILE A 55 -13.18 0.74 6.41
CA ILE A 55 -13.52 -0.42 5.57
C ILE A 55 -15.03 -0.66 5.67
N ASP A 56 -15.73 -0.49 4.55
CA ASP A 56 -17.09 -0.99 4.43
C ASP A 56 -17.05 -2.46 3.98
N LYS A 57 -17.31 -3.35 4.93
CA LYS A 57 -17.31 -4.80 4.69
C LYS A 57 -18.46 -5.25 3.77
N ALA A 58 -19.58 -4.53 3.74
CA ALA A 58 -20.73 -4.90 2.95
C ALA A 58 -20.52 -4.61 1.46
N SER A 59 -19.89 -3.47 1.16
CA SER A 59 -19.58 -3.07 -0.23
C SER A 59 -18.18 -3.47 -0.69
N GLY A 60 -17.29 -3.87 0.23
CA GLY A 60 -15.89 -4.15 -0.08
C GLY A 60 -15.09 -2.89 -0.42
N LEU A 61 -15.61 -1.71 -0.06
CA LEU A 61 -15.00 -0.42 -0.35
C LEU A 61 -14.12 0.06 0.80
N LEU A 62 -13.05 0.74 0.44
CA LEU A 62 -12.11 1.36 1.37
C LEU A 62 -12.14 2.88 1.18
N ARG A 63 -12.43 3.62 2.25
CA ARG A 63 -12.31 5.07 2.26
C ARG A 63 -10.94 5.48 2.80
N VAL A 64 -10.17 6.23 2.02
CA VAL A 64 -8.83 6.70 2.40
C VAL A 64 -8.85 8.21 2.33
N VAL A 65 -8.25 8.88 3.32
CA VAL A 65 -8.07 10.33 3.30
C VAL A 65 -6.61 10.62 2.99
N GLY A 66 -6.36 11.20 1.82
CA GLY A 66 -5.02 11.51 1.35
C GLY A 66 -4.48 12.84 1.91
N LYS A 67 -3.22 13.13 1.60
CA LYS A 67 -2.62 14.45 1.89
C LYS A 67 -3.21 15.49 0.93
N GLY A 68 -4.23 16.20 1.39
CA GLY A 68 -5.04 17.14 0.60
C GLY A 68 -6.44 17.38 1.17
N ASN A 69 -6.89 16.52 2.11
CA ASN A 69 -8.26 16.52 2.64
C ASN A 69 -9.33 16.21 1.58
N GLU A 70 -8.93 15.48 0.54
CA GLU A 70 -9.77 14.88 -0.51
C GLU A 70 -9.58 13.35 -0.52
#